data_AF-A0A529R6U5-F1
#
_entry.id   AF-A0A529R6U5-F1
#
_cell.length_a   1.000
_cell.length_b   1.000
_cell.length_c   1.000
_cell.angle_alpha   90.00
_cell.angle_beta   90.00
_cell.angle_gamma   90.00
#
_symmetry.space_group_name_H-M   'P 1'
#
loop_
_entity.id
_entity.type
_entity.pdbx_description
1 polymer ?
#
loop_
_entity_poly.entity_id
_entity_poly.type
_entity_poly.pdbx_seq_one_letter_code
_entity_poly.pdbx_strand_id
1 'polypeptide(L)'
;LTDRTLSASRLALAALGGVCMVLSWTAFFAGFGMTSIATTTIVYHVQPFFVVLIGVVFLKERISPDQILWMLGAFLGVVLASGLVVTHGHADAKWALGIALTLGAALLYAVATILAKGLGQQRAEITVLCQTLVGVVLLAPFADIGHPIAPASWGWLAGIGVLHTGIAYVLMNS
;
A
#
# COMPACT_ATOMS: atom_id res chain seq x y z
N LEU A 1 26.54 -18.98 -16.13
CA LEU A 1 25.43 -18.00 -16.25
C LEU A 1 24.83 -17.82 -14.86
N THR A 2 25.40 -16.94 -14.06
CA THR A 2 24.93 -16.68 -12.69
C THR A 2 23.70 -15.78 -12.80
N ASP A 3 22.51 -16.34 -12.60
CA ASP A 3 21.26 -15.60 -12.68
C ASP A 3 21.29 -14.43 -11.70
N ARG A 4 21.51 -13.20 -12.22
CA ARG A 4 21.54 -11.95 -11.43
C ARG A 4 20.17 -11.63 -10.81
N THR A 5 19.14 -12.42 -11.13
CA THR A 5 17.75 -12.30 -10.71
C THR A 5 17.45 -12.96 -9.35
N LEU A 6 18.28 -13.89 -8.88
CA LEU A 6 18.06 -14.66 -7.64
C LEU A 6 19.10 -14.37 -6.54
N SER A 7 19.60 -13.13 -6.48
CA SER A 7 20.47 -12.74 -5.37
C SER A 7 19.70 -12.76 -4.05
N ALA A 8 20.22 -13.46 -3.03
CA ALA A 8 19.57 -13.58 -1.72
C ALA A 8 19.27 -12.21 -1.09
N SER A 9 20.13 -11.21 -1.30
CA SER A 9 19.90 -9.84 -0.84
C SER A 9 18.69 -9.19 -1.52
N ARG A 10 18.48 -9.44 -2.82
CA ARG A 10 17.31 -8.90 -3.53
C ARG A 10 16.02 -9.65 -3.19
N LEU A 11 16.10 -10.96 -2.96
CA LEU A 11 14.97 -11.74 -2.45
C LEU A 11 14.57 -11.27 -1.04
N ALA A 12 15.54 -11.00 -0.17
CA ALA A 12 15.27 -10.43 1.16
C ALA A 12 14.64 -9.04 1.05
N LEU A 13 15.11 -8.19 0.13
CA LEU A 13 14.53 -6.87 -0.12
C LEU A 13 13.09 -6.97 -0.65
N ALA A 14 12.83 -7.90 -1.57
CA ALA A 14 11.49 -8.17 -2.09
C ALA A 14 10.55 -8.70 -1.00
N ALA A 15 11.05 -9.61 -0.15
CA ALA A 15 10.31 -10.14 0.99
C ALA A 15 9.95 -9.04 1.98
N LEU A 16 10.92 -8.18 2.34
CA LEU A 16 10.68 -7.02 3.21
C LEU A 16 9.65 -6.06 2.61
N GLY A 17 9.73 -5.79 1.31
CA GLY A 17 8.70 -5.04 0.60
C GLY A 17 7.32 -5.69 0.70
N GLY A 18 7.26 -7.03 0.62
CA GLY A 18 6.04 -7.81 0.83
C GLY A 18 5.48 -7.67 2.24
N VAL A 19 6.33 -7.76 3.27
CA VAL A 19 5.93 -7.55 4.67
C VAL A 19 5.34 -6.15 4.85
N CYS A 20 6.03 -5.11 4.36
CA CYS A 20 5.54 -3.73 4.41
C CYS A 20 4.19 -3.59 3.70
N MET A 21 4.03 -4.22 2.54
CA MET A 21 2.78 -4.19 1.77
C MET A 21 1.63 -4.85 2.53
N VAL A 22 1.84 -6.03 3.12
CA VAL A 22 0.81 -6.75 3.88
C VAL A 22 0.40 -5.96 5.13
N LEU A 23 1.37 -5.43 5.87
CA LEU A 23 1.11 -4.58 7.04
C LEU A 23 0.37 -3.30 6.64
N SER A 24 0.75 -2.70 5.51
CA SER A 24 0.06 -1.53 4.96
C SER A 24 -1.42 -1.83 4.71
N TRP A 25 -1.72 -2.88 3.94
CA TRP A 25 -3.11 -3.27 3.68
C TRP A 25 -3.88 -3.60 4.95
N THR A 26 -3.28 -4.34 5.87
CA THR A 26 -3.94 -4.72 7.13
C THR A 26 -4.30 -3.48 7.95
N ALA A 27 -3.39 -2.52 8.08
CA ALA A 27 -3.64 -1.27 8.79
C ALA A 27 -4.66 -0.38 8.07
N PHE A 28 -4.63 -0.34 6.73
CA PHE A 28 -5.62 0.37 5.92
C PHE A 28 -7.04 -0.19 6.13
N PHE A 29 -7.21 -1.51 6.04
CA PHE A 29 -8.50 -2.17 6.29
C PHE A 29 -8.97 -2.01 7.74
N ALA A 30 -8.05 -2.05 8.71
CA ALA A 30 -8.38 -1.76 10.11
C ALA A 30 -8.93 -0.32 10.28
N GLY A 31 -8.41 0.64 9.52
CA GLY A 31 -8.90 2.03 9.48
C GLY A 31 -10.38 2.17 9.11
N PHE A 32 -10.91 1.29 8.25
CA PHE A 32 -12.32 1.31 7.86
C PHE A 32 -13.26 1.03 9.03
N GLY A 33 -12.90 0.13 9.94
CA GLY A 33 -13.69 -0.20 11.14
C GLY A 33 -13.63 0.85 12.26
N MET A 34 -12.72 1.82 12.13
CA MET A 34 -12.45 2.86 13.13
C MET A 34 -12.87 4.25 12.67
N THR A 35 -12.90 4.49 11.36
CA THR A 35 -13.31 5.77 10.77
C THR A 35 -14.45 5.55 9.76
N SER A 36 -14.20 5.77 8.47
CA SER A 36 -15.09 5.45 7.36
C SER A 36 -14.25 5.08 6.14
N ILE A 37 -14.85 4.41 5.16
CA ILE A 37 -14.18 4.07 3.90
C ILE A 37 -13.67 5.34 3.20
N ALA A 38 -14.50 6.40 3.16
CA ALA A 38 -14.13 7.67 2.53
C ALA A 38 -12.94 8.33 3.23
N THR A 39 -13.01 8.51 4.55
CA THR A 39 -11.95 9.13 5.34
C THR A 39 -10.63 8.36 5.22
N THR A 40 -10.66 7.04 5.44
CA THR A 40 -9.45 6.20 5.32
C THR A 40 -8.88 6.25 3.91
N THR A 41 -9.71 6.22 2.87
CA THR A 41 -9.23 6.34 1.48
C THR A 41 -8.53 7.68 1.26
N ILE A 42 -9.14 8.80 1.64
CA ILE A 42 -8.58 10.14 1.47
C ILE A 42 -7.24 10.28 2.22
N VAL A 43 -7.19 9.84 3.47
CA VAL A 43 -5.97 9.91 4.29
C VAL A 43 -4.87 9.01 3.71
N TYR A 44 -5.22 7.84 3.17
CA TYR A 44 -4.27 6.95 2.55
C TYR A 44 -3.63 7.53 1.28
N HIS A 45 -4.32 8.41 0.56
CA HIS A 45 -3.76 9.14 -0.59
C HIS A 45 -2.65 10.14 -0.24
N VAL A 46 -2.27 10.27 1.04
CA VAL A 46 -1.03 10.95 1.44
C VAL A 46 0.23 10.17 1.03
N GLN A 47 0.08 8.89 0.69
CA GLN A 47 1.14 7.99 0.27
C GLN A 47 2.17 8.58 -0.73
N PRO A 48 1.80 9.27 -1.83
CA PRO A 48 2.77 9.84 -2.76
C PRO A 48 3.71 10.85 -2.09
N PHE A 49 3.24 11.57 -1.06
CA PHE A 49 4.06 12.50 -0.28
C PHE A 49 5.12 11.77 0.52
N PHE A 50 4.74 10.66 1.15
CA PHE A 50 5.72 9.81 1.84
C PHE A 50 6.73 9.21 0.86
N VAL A 51 6.30 8.82 -0.34
CA VAL A 51 7.24 8.32 -1.37
C VAL A 51 8.26 9.40 -1.75
N VAL A 52 7.81 10.63 -2.01
CA VAL A 52 8.71 11.75 -2.34
C VAL A 52 9.63 12.06 -1.16
N LEU A 53 9.10 12.15 0.06
CA LEU A 53 9.88 12.46 1.25
C LEU A 53 10.97 11.40 1.50
N ILE A 54 10.61 10.11 1.45
CA ILE A 54 11.56 9.01 1.62
C ILE A 54 12.56 8.99 0.45
N GLY A 55 12.11 9.22 -0.78
CA GLY A 55 12.99 9.30 -1.94
C GLY A 55 14.05 10.38 -1.80
N VAL A 56 13.70 11.52 -1.22
CA VAL A 56 14.64 12.62 -1.03
C VAL A 56 15.64 12.30 0.08
N VAL A 57 15.18 11.71 1.18
CA VAL A 57 16.04 11.34 2.31
C VAL A 57 17.00 10.18 1.94
N PHE A 58 16.50 9.15 1.28
CA PHE A 58 17.26 7.90 1.03
C PHE A 58 17.87 7.81 -0.36
N LEU A 59 17.18 8.28 -1.40
CA LEU A 59 17.67 8.27 -2.78
C LEU A 59 18.35 9.59 -3.18
N LYS A 60 18.34 10.62 -2.31
CA LYS A 60 18.88 11.96 -2.57
C LYS A 60 18.31 12.59 -3.85
N GLU A 61 17.06 12.26 -4.16
CA GLU A 61 16.31 12.87 -5.25
C GLU A 61 16.15 14.38 -4.99
N ARG A 62 16.26 15.22 -6.03
CA ARG A 62 16.06 16.67 -5.90
C ARG A 62 14.58 16.99 -6.00
N ILE A 63 14.04 17.73 -5.03
CA ILE A 63 12.66 18.25 -5.08
C ILE A 63 12.67 19.65 -5.69
N SER A 64 11.77 19.90 -6.65
CA SER A 64 11.48 21.27 -7.10
C SER A 64 10.62 22.01 -6.05
N PRO A 65 10.83 23.31 -5.80
CA PRO A 65 9.93 24.13 -4.99
C PRO A 65 8.45 23.99 -5.38
N ASP A 66 8.16 23.80 -6.68
CA ASP A 66 6.81 23.59 -7.18
C ASP A 66 6.19 22.30 -6.63
N GLN A 67 6.97 21.21 -6.55
CA GLN A 67 6.50 19.95 -5.99
C GLN A 67 6.14 20.15 -4.51
N ILE A 68 6.96 20.87 -3.74
CA ILE A 68 6.67 21.17 -2.33
C ILE A 68 5.34 21.91 -2.18
N LEU A 69 5.09 22.92 -3.03
CA LEU A 69 3.83 23.67 -3.01
C LEU A 69 2.62 22.77 -3.29
N TRP A 70 2.71 21.91 -4.31
CA TRP A 70 1.66 20.94 -4.62
C TRP A 70 1.47 19.91 -3.50
N MET A 71 2.54 19.49 -2.83
CA MET A 71 2.45 18.60 -1.66
C MET A 71 1.66 19.24 -0.52
N LEU A 72 1.96 20.50 -0.20
CA LEU A 72 1.24 21.24 0.84
C LEU A 72 -0.24 21.43 0.49
N GLY A 73 -0.54 21.79 -0.76
CA GLY A 73 -1.93 21.94 -1.23
C GLY A 73 -2.73 20.63 -1.14
N ALA A 74 -2.13 19.51 -1.52
CA ALA A 74 -2.78 18.21 -1.42
C ALA A 74 -2.94 17.73 0.03
N PHE A 75 -1.97 18.00 0.92
CA PHE A 75 -2.08 17.70 2.35
C PHE A 75 -3.25 18.48 2.97
N LEU A 76 -3.40 19.75 2.61
CA LEU A 76 -4.55 20.56 3.00
C LEU A 76 -5.86 19.97 2.48
N GLY A 77 -5.90 19.56 1.20
CA GLY A 77 -7.05 18.88 0.61
C GLY A 77 -7.45 17.61 1.37
N VAL A 78 -6.48 16.79 1.77
CA VAL A 78 -6.70 15.59 2.59
C VAL A 78 -7.30 15.97 3.96
N VAL A 79 -6.76 16.98 4.64
CA VAL A 79 -7.29 17.43 5.94
C VAL A 79 -8.75 17.87 5.79
N LEU A 80 -9.06 18.67 4.78
CA LEU A 80 -10.42 19.14 4.51
C LEU A 80 -11.37 17.99 4.18
N ALA A 81 -10.92 17.02 3.38
CA ALA A 81 -11.76 15.92 2.90
C ALA A 81 -11.86 14.74 3.90
N SER A 82 -10.93 14.62 4.85
CA SER A 82 -10.94 13.56 5.88
C SER A 82 -12.12 13.61 6.86
N GLY A 83 -12.86 14.73 6.90
CA GLY A 83 -13.93 14.97 7.85
C GLY A 83 -13.49 15.61 9.16
N LEU A 84 -12.18 15.75 9.41
CA LEU A 84 -11.60 16.44 10.58
C LEU A 84 -12.22 17.80 10.87
N VAL A 85 -12.59 18.53 9.82
CA VAL A 85 -13.09 19.90 9.90
C VAL A 85 -14.63 19.96 9.96
N VAL A 86 -15.31 18.90 9.49
CA VAL A 86 -16.76 18.93 9.20
C VAL A 86 -17.57 18.13 10.23
N THR A 87 -17.00 17.12 10.88
CA THR A 87 -17.72 16.34 11.90
C THR A 87 -17.73 17.06 13.25
N HIS A 88 -18.91 17.50 13.69
CA HIS A 88 -19.18 17.88 15.10
C HIS A 88 -19.32 16.65 16.03
N GLY A 89 -19.05 15.45 15.52
CA GLY A 89 -18.94 14.23 16.31
C GLY A 89 -17.58 14.17 16.99
N HIS A 90 -17.58 13.91 18.30
CA HIS A 90 -16.38 13.82 19.13
C HIS A 90 -15.29 12.99 18.43
N ALA A 91 -14.15 13.62 18.14
CA ALA A 91 -12.92 12.94 17.74
C ALA A 91 -12.46 12.07 18.93
N ASP A 92 -13.07 10.90 19.05
CA ASP A 92 -12.79 9.96 20.12
C ASP A 92 -11.52 9.15 19.80
N ALA A 93 -10.92 8.56 20.81
CA ALA A 93 -9.64 7.85 20.72
C ALA A 93 -9.63 6.77 19.62
N LYS A 94 -10.77 6.11 19.39
CA LYS A 94 -10.92 5.11 18.32
C LYS A 94 -10.76 5.71 16.93
N TRP A 95 -11.38 6.87 16.68
CA TRP A 95 -11.29 7.56 15.39
C TRP A 95 -9.86 8.04 15.15
N ALA A 96 -9.21 8.63 16.16
CA ALA A 96 -7.82 9.08 16.08
C ALA A 96 -6.85 7.92 15.80
N LEU A 97 -7.07 6.76 16.43
CA LEU A 97 -6.31 5.54 16.16
C LEU A 97 -6.51 5.05 14.72
N GLY A 98 -7.73 5.10 14.18
CA GLY A 98 -8.00 4.76 12.79
C GLY A 98 -7.27 5.65 11.78
N ILE A 99 -7.18 6.95 12.06
CA ILE A 99 -6.35 7.89 11.26
C ILE A 99 -4.86 7.54 11.38
N ALA A 100 -4.36 7.28 12.59
CA ALA A 100 -2.96 6.93 12.81
C ALA A 100 -2.58 5.62 12.09
N LEU A 101 -3.45 4.61 12.13
CA LEU A 101 -3.27 3.35 11.38
C LEU A 101 -3.27 3.61 9.87
N THR A 102 -4.16 4.47 9.38
CA THR A 102 -4.22 4.80 7.94
C THR A 102 -2.98 5.55 7.47
N LEU A 103 -2.46 6.48 8.26
CA LEU A 103 -1.21 7.18 7.97
C LEU A 103 -0.02 6.22 8.03
N GLY A 104 0.02 5.33 9.02
CA GLY A 104 1.01 4.25 9.11
C GLY A 104 0.96 3.32 7.90
N ALA A 105 -0.25 3.00 7.42
CA ALA A 105 -0.46 2.21 6.22
C ALA A 105 0.12 2.90 4.97
N ALA A 106 -0.18 4.19 4.77
CA ALA A 106 0.36 4.98 3.67
C ALA A 106 1.90 5.06 3.71
N LEU A 107 2.47 5.20 4.91
CA LEU A 107 3.92 5.21 5.12
C LEU A 107 4.56 3.86 4.77
N LEU A 108 3.96 2.75 5.24
CA LEU A 108 4.45 1.39 4.93
C LEU A 108 4.39 1.09 3.44
N TYR A 109 3.34 1.54 2.75
CA TYR A 109 3.28 1.43 1.30
C TYR A 109 4.38 2.24 0.63
N ALA A 110 4.61 3.48 1.09
CA ALA A 110 5.67 4.31 0.53
C ALA A 110 7.05 3.65 0.71
N VAL A 111 7.31 3.05 1.87
CA VAL A 111 8.50 2.22 2.09
C VAL A 111 8.55 1.05 1.11
N ALA A 112 7.48 0.28 0.95
CA ALA A 112 7.42 -0.83 -0.01
C ALA A 112 7.72 -0.37 -1.45
N THR A 113 7.22 0.81 -1.84
CA THR A 113 7.49 1.44 -3.14
C THR A 113 8.97 1.76 -3.33
N ILE A 114 9.62 2.32 -2.32
CA ILE A 114 11.05 2.66 -2.37
C ILE A 114 11.92 1.39 -2.36
N LEU A 115 11.56 0.37 -1.57
CA LEU A 115 12.24 -0.93 -1.60
C LEU A 115 12.12 -1.57 -2.98
N ALA A 116 10.95 -1.46 -3.63
CA ALA A 116 10.75 -1.94 -4.98
C ALA A 116 11.63 -1.21 -6.01
N LYS A 117 11.78 0.12 -5.90
CA LYS A 117 12.77 0.87 -6.71
C LYS A 117 14.20 0.33 -6.53
N GLY A 118 14.55 -0.05 -5.29
CA GLY A 118 15.87 -0.63 -4.95
C GLY A 118 16.15 -2.01 -5.57
N LEU A 119 15.13 -2.73 -6.04
CA LEU A 119 15.31 -4.04 -6.72
C LEU A 119 15.91 -3.92 -8.13
N GLY A 120 15.91 -2.71 -8.72
CA GLY A 120 16.55 -2.42 -10.00
C GLY A 120 16.01 -3.29 -11.13
N GLN A 121 16.90 -4.03 -11.80
CA GLN A 121 16.58 -4.89 -12.96
C GLN A 121 16.11 -6.30 -12.57
N GLN A 122 15.64 -6.51 -11.33
CA GLN A 122 15.01 -7.77 -10.97
C GLN A 122 13.71 -7.95 -11.77
N ARG A 123 13.51 -9.16 -12.29
CA ARG A 123 12.27 -9.56 -12.95
C ARG A 123 11.07 -9.29 -12.06
N ALA A 124 10.11 -8.52 -12.56
CA ALA A 124 8.93 -8.13 -11.80
C ALA A 124 8.14 -9.34 -11.30
N GLU A 125 8.12 -10.42 -12.08
CA GLU A 125 7.42 -11.67 -11.74
C GLU A 125 7.99 -12.31 -10.47
N ILE A 126 9.32 -12.27 -10.28
CA ILE A 126 9.99 -12.81 -9.08
C ILE A 126 9.66 -11.96 -7.86
N THR A 127 9.67 -10.64 -8.02
CA THR A 127 9.30 -9.70 -6.95
C THR A 127 7.87 -9.93 -6.49
N VAL A 128 6.92 -9.97 -7.44
CA VAL A 128 5.50 -10.20 -7.14
C VAL A 128 5.31 -11.56 -6.49
N LEU A 129 5.90 -12.63 -7.05
CA LEU A 129 5.82 -13.97 -6.45
C LEU A 129 6.31 -13.96 -4.99
N CYS A 130 7.46 -13.34 -4.71
CA CYS A 130 8.01 -13.25 -3.37
C CYS A 130 7.06 -12.50 -2.43
N GLN A 131 6.54 -11.34 -2.84
CA GLN A 131 5.58 -10.55 -2.06
C GLN A 131 4.27 -11.31 -1.81
N THR A 132 3.77 -12.02 -2.81
CA THR A 132 2.57 -12.86 -2.69
C THR A 132 2.79 -14.01 -1.70
N LEU A 133 3.93 -14.71 -1.79
CA LEU A 133 4.27 -15.78 -0.84
C LEU A 133 4.38 -15.26 0.59
N VAL A 134 5.01 -14.10 0.78
CA VAL A 134 5.05 -13.43 2.09
C VAL A 134 3.65 -13.11 2.58
N GLY A 135 2.77 -12.59 1.72
CA GLY A 135 1.37 -12.34 2.05
C GLY A 135 0.63 -13.60 2.48
N VAL A 136 0.77 -14.70 1.75
CA VAL A 136 0.18 -16.00 2.10
C VAL A 136 0.67 -16.45 3.47
N VAL A 137 1.97 -16.44 3.72
CA VAL A 137 2.56 -16.90 4.99
C VAL A 137 2.12 -16.03 6.17
N LEU A 138 2.14 -14.71 6.02
CA LEU A 138 1.77 -13.78 7.09
C LEU A 138 0.27 -13.80 7.41
N LEU A 139 -0.58 -14.00 6.40
CA LEU A 139 -2.04 -14.01 6.58
C LEU A 139 -2.59 -15.40 6.91
N ALA A 140 -1.87 -16.47 6.61
CA ALA A 140 -2.25 -17.86 6.90
C ALA A 140 -2.75 -18.09 8.35
N PRO A 141 -2.09 -17.62 9.42
CA PRO A 141 -2.57 -17.86 10.78
C PRO A 141 -3.88 -17.13 11.13
N PHE A 142 -4.28 -16.14 10.32
CA PHE A 142 -5.54 -15.40 10.47
C PHE A 142 -6.65 -15.93 9.56
N ALA A 143 -6.35 -16.92 8.71
CA ALA A 143 -7.33 -17.50 7.80
C ALA A 143 -8.23 -18.49 8.54
N ASP A 144 -9.55 -18.33 8.41
CA ASP A 144 -10.54 -19.28 8.90
C ASP A 144 -10.70 -20.44 7.91
N ILE A 145 -9.76 -21.38 7.96
CA ILE A 145 -9.68 -22.52 7.05
C ILE A 145 -10.78 -23.53 7.42
N GLY A 146 -11.93 -23.43 6.76
CA GLY A 146 -13.05 -24.35 6.96
C GLY A 146 -14.42 -23.69 6.85
N HIS A 147 -14.48 -22.37 6.90
CA HIS A 147 -15.73 -21.67 6.67
C HIS A 147 -16.16 -21.79 5.20
N PRO A 148 -17.39 -22.23 4.89
CA PRO A 148 -17.86 -22.29 3.52
C PRO A 148 -17.90 -20.88 2.94
N ILE A 149 -17.21 -20.69 1.81
CA ILE A 149 -17.21 -19.45 1.04
C ILE A 149 -18.33 -19.53 0.01
N ALA A 150 -19.17 -18.49 -0.06
CA ALA A 150 -20.25 -18.43 -1.04
C ALA A 150 -19.70 -18.54 -2.48
N PRO A 151 -20.33 -19.31 -3.38
CA PRO A 151 -19.88 -19.46 -4.77
C PRO A 151 -19.71 -18.13 -5.51
N ALA A 152 -20.56 -17.14 -5.21
CA ALA A 152 -20.48 -15.80 -5.78
C ALA A 152 -19.18 -15.06 -5.42
N SER A 153 -18.59 -15.32 -4.24
CA SER A 153 -17.33 -14.69 -3.80
C SER A 153 -16.15 -15.09 -4.69
N TRP A 154 -16.17 -16.30 -5.26
CA TRP A 154 -15.16 -16.73 -6.25
C TRP A 154 -15.26 -15.94 -7.54
N GLY A 155 -16.48 -15.60 -7.98
CA GLY A 155 -16.71 -14.71 -9.13
C GLY A 155 -16.14 -13.31 -8.89
N TRP A 156 -16.36 -12.75 -7.70
CA TRP A 156 -15.77 -11.46 -7.31
C TRP A 156 -14.24 -11.49 -7.25
N LEU A 157 -13.65 -12.55 -6.68
CA LEU A 157 -12.20 -12.75 -6.66
C LEU A 157 -11.61 -12.85 -8.09
N ALA A 158 -12.26 -13.62 -8.96
CA ALA A 158 -11.87 -13.71 -10.37
C ALA A 158 -12.00 -12.37 -11.09
N GLY A 159 -13.07 -11.60 -10.80
CA GLY A 159 -13.27 -10.26 -11.34
C GLY A 159 -12.15 -9.30 -10.94
N ILE A 160 -11.81 -9.22 -9.65
CA ILE A 160 -10.70 -8.36 -9.19
C ILE A 160 -9.36 -8.86 -9.77
N GLY A 161 -9.10 -10.16 -9.78
CA GLY A 161 -7.85 -10.71 -10.32
C GLY A 161 -7.69 -10.44 -11.83
N VAL A 162 -8.64 -10.91 -12.63
CA VAL A 162 -8.54 -10.89 -14.10
C VAL A 162 -8.80 -9.50 -14.66
N LEU A 163 -9.86 -8.82 -14.22
CA LEU A 163 -10.24 -7.53 -14.81
C LEU A 163 -9.35 -6.39 -14.31
N HIS A 164 -9.12 -6.28 -13.00
CA HIS A 164 -8.30 -5.18 -12.47
C HIS A 164 -6.80 -5.41 -12.64
N THR A 165 -6.32 -6.65 -12.52
CA THR A 165 -4.89 -6.95 -12.52
C THR A 165 -4.41 -7.43 -13.90
N GLY A 166 -5.11 -8.40 -14.50
CA GLY A 166 -4.72 -9.01 -15.77
C GLY A 166 -4.85 -8.07 -16.97
N ILE A 167 -6.02 -7.44 -17.16
CA ILE A 167 -6.26 -6.56 -18.31
C ILE A 167 -5.39 -5.30 -18.25
N ALA A 168 -5.23 -4.70 -17.07
CA ALA A 168 -4.37 -3.53 -16.88
C ALA A 168 -2.91 -3.82 -17.28
N TYR A 169 -2.39 -5.01 -16.93
CA TYR A 169 -1.04 -5.41 -17.30
C TYR A 169 -0.87 -5.57 -18.82
N VAL A 170 -1.86 -6.17 -19.49
CA VAL A 170 -1.85 -6.34 -20.96
C VAL A 170 -1.89 -4.98 -21.66
N LEU A 171 -2.75 -4.05 -21.21
CA LEU A 171 -2.87 -2.72 -21.81
C LEU A 171 -1.62 -1.84 -21.59
N MET A 172 -0.94 -1.99 -20.47
CA MET A 172 0.26 -1.19 -20.17
C MET A 172 1.50 -1.71 -20.90
N ASN A 173 1.47 -2.96 -21.38
CA ASN A 173 2.57 -3.62 -22.08
C ASN A 173 2.22 -3.93 -23.55
N SER A 174 1.18 -3.29 -24.09
CA SER A 174 0.80 -3.29 -25.52
C SER A 174 1.08 -1.94 -26.14
#